data_AF-A0A839VHB5-F1
#
_entry.id   AF-A0A839VHB5-F1
#
_cell.length_a   1.000
_cell.length_b   1.000
_cell.length_c   1.000
_cell.angle_alpha   90.00
_cell.angle_beta   90.00
_cell.angle_gamma   90.00
#
_symmetry.space_group_name_H-M   'P 1'
#
loop_
_entity.id
_entity.type
_entity.pdbx_description
1 polymer ?
#
loop_
_entity_poly.entity_id
_entity_poly.type
_entity_poly.pdbx_seq_one_letter_code
_entity_poly.pdbx_strand_id
1 'polypeptide(L)'
;MSQLTREHRVLISRIQDICIDITLHHPELVATCQYSGGTHELSVRLTPRAHLSKHQGGDDSFRGTELAHIYLPGTKARMTYRTATGELADLITNLESLLLPPGGAA
;
A
#
# COMPACT_ATOMS: atom_id res chain seq x y z
N MET A 1 2.44 -18.91 -17.12
CA MET A 1 2.06 -17.91 -16.09
C MET A 1 3.31 -17.10 -15.79
N SER A 2 3.26 -15.77 -15.93
CA SER A 2 4.42 -14.93 -15.57
C SER A 2 4.52 -14.91 -14.04
N GLN A 3 5.68 -15.27 -13.50
CA GLN A 3 5.93 -15.26 -12.06
C GLN A 3 6.44 -13.89 -11.64
N LEU A 4 6.20 -13.52 -10.37
CA LEU A 4 6.85 -12.36 -9.78
C LEU A 4 8.37 -12.52 -9.88
N THR A 5 9.04 -11.49 -10.38
CA THR A 5 10.51 -11.44 -10.35
C THR A 5 11.00 -11.20 -8.92
N ARG A 6 12.31 -11.38 -8.70
CA ARG A 6 12.93 -11.02 -7.42
C ARG A 6 12.70 -9.56 -7.06
N GLU A 7 12.76 -8.67 -8.04
CA GLU A 7 12.58 -7.24 -7.86
C GLU A 7 11.17 -6.89 -7.34
N HIS A 8 10.11 -7.45 -7.96
CA HIS A 8 8.74 -7.26 -7.46
C HIS A 8 8.60 -7.68 -5.99
N ARG A 9 9.18 -8.83 -5.61
CA ARG A 9 9.13 -9.33 -4.23
C ARG A 9 9.81 -8.38 -3.25
N VAL A 10 10.98 -7.84 -3.61
CA VAL A 10 11.72 -6.89 -2.77
C VAL A 10 10.89 -5.61 -2.56
N LEU A 11 10.31 -5.06 -3.63
CA LEU A 11 9.50 -3.85 -3.55
C LEU A 11 8.21 -4.07 -2.74
N ILE A 12 7.53 -5.22 -2.92
CA ILE A 12 6.36 -5.57 -2.10
C ILE A 12 6.73 -5.65 -0.61
N SER A 13 7.83 -6.33 -0.26
CA SER A 13 8.27 -6.41 1.13
C SER A 13 8.58 -5.01 1.70
N ARG A 14 9.22 -4.13 0.93
CA ARG A 14 9.47 -2.76 1.36
C ARG A 14 8.17 -1.98 1.60
N ILE A 15 7.15 -2.15 0.77
CA ILE A 15 5.82 -1.54 0.95
C ILE A 15 5.16 -2.06 2.23
N GLN A 16 5.28 -3.36 2.52
CA GLN A 16 4.76 -3.95 3.76
C GLN A 16 5.43 -3.35 5.00
N ASP A 17 6.75 -3.21 4.98
CA ASP A 17 7.51 -2.57 6.06
C ASP A 17 7.07 -1.11 6.28
N ILE A 18 6.94 -0.32 5.21
CA ILE A 18 6.48 1.07 5.31
C ILE A 18 5.06 1.15 5.86
N CYS A 19 4.15 0.25 5.49
CA CYS A 19 2.79 0.23 6.05
C CYS A 19 2.80 -0.06 7.55
N ILE A 20 3.70 -0.93 8.03
CA ILE A 20 3.89 -1.17 9.46
C ILE A 20 4.38 0.11 10.13
N ASP A 21 5.41 0.75 9.57
CA ASP A 21 5.96 1.99 10.10
C ASP A 21 4.90 3.11 10.17
N ILE A 22 4.09 3.28 9.11
CA ILE A 22 3.00 4.28 9.10
C ILE A 22 2.01 3.97 10.23
N THR A 23 1.60 2.71 10.37
CA THR A 23 0.63 2.31 11.41
C THR A 23 1.16 2.53 12.82
N LEU A 24 2.49 2.42 13.02
CA LEU A 24 3.13 2.62 14.31
C LEU A 24 3.37 4.11 14.64
N HIS A 25 3.68 4.94 13.64
CA HIS A 25 4.04 6.34 13.85
C HIS A 25 2.85 7.32 13.69
N HIS A 26 1.76 6.90 13.06
CA HIS A 26 0.53 7.69 12.90
C HIS A 26 -0.60 7.12 13.76
N PRO A 27 -0.82 7.63 15.00
CA PRO A 27 -1.82 7.09 15.91
C PRO A 27 -3.25 7.21 15.38
N GLU A 28 -3.52 8.10 14.43
CA GLU A 28 -4.80 8.31 13.78
C GLU A 28 -5.05 7.41 12.57
N LEU A 29 -4.02 6.73 12.05
CA LEU A 29 -4.06 6.04 10.77
C LEU A 29 -3.66 4.56 10.91
N VAL A 30 -4.23 3.71 10.06
CA VAL A 30 -3.78 2.33 9.85
C VAL A 30 -3.51 2.13 8.37
N ALA A 31 -2.31 1.66 8.06
CA ALA A 31 -1.91 1.26 6.72
C ALA A 31 -1.88 -0.27 6.63
N THR A 32 -2.53 -0.84 5.63
CA THR A 32 -2.49 -2.29 5.36
C THR A 32 -2.04 -2.56 3.94
N CYS A 33 -1.26 -3.62 3.77
CA CYS A 33 -0.77 -4.10 2.48
C CYS A 33 -1.16 -5.57 2.31
N GLN A 34 -1.85 -5.89 1.23
CA GLN A 34 -2.31 -7.24 0.93
C GLN A 34 -1.93 -7.62 -0.50
N TYR A 35 -1.31 -8.79 -0.66
CA TYR A 35 -1.08 -9.41 -1.96
C TYR A 35 -2.06 -10.57 -2.19
N SER A 36 -2.77 -10.53 -3.31
CA SER A 36 -3.65 -11.61 -3.77
C SER A 36 -2.94 -12.43 -4.85
N GLY A 37 -2.53 -13.66 -4.52
CA GLY A 37 -1.91 -14.57 -5.48
C GLY A 37 -2.85 -15.05 -6.59
N GLY A 38 -4.17 -15.03 -6.35
CA GLY A 38 -5.17 -15.43 -7.36
C GLY A 38 -5.37 -14.36 -8.44
N THR A 39 -5.32 -13.08 -8.06
CA THR A 39 -5.48 -11.95 -8.99
C THR A 39 -4.17 -11.24 -9.31
N HIS A 40 -3.04 -11.71 -8.78
CA HIS A 40 -1.73 -11.06 -8.91
C HIS A 40 -1.80 -9.55 -8.62
N GLU A 41 -2.49 -9.19 -7.55
CA GLU A 41 -2.79 -7.81 -7.20
C GLU A 41 -2.18 -7.47 -5.84
N LEU A 42 -1.51 -6.33 -5.76
CA LEU A 42 -1.12 -5.70 -4.50
C LEU A 42 -2.11 -4.57 -4.20
N SER A 43 -2.73 -4.60 -3.03
CA SER A 43 -3.60 -3.53 -2.53
C SER A 43 -2.96 -2.89 -1.30
N VAL A 44 -2.84 -1.57 -1.29
CA VAL A 44 -2.45 -0.79 -0.10
C VAL A 44 -3.59 0.11 0.30
N ARG A 45 -3.97 0.05 1.58
CA ARG A 45 -5.08 0.83 2.14
C ARG A 45 -4.59 1.68 3.30
N LEU A 46 -4.95 2.96 3.30
CA LEU A 46 -4.79 3.86 4.44
C LEU A 46 -6.18 4.19 4.99
N THR A 47 -6.46 3.81 6.22
CA THR A 47 -7.76 4.02 6.86
C THR A 47 -7.60 4.77 8.17
N PRO A 48 -8.29 5.92 8.36
CA PRO A 48 -8.35 6.57 9.67
C PRO A 48 -8.92 5.62 10.71
N ARG A 49 -8.31 5.53 11.89
CA ARG A 49 -8.70 4.59 12.95
C ARG A 49 -10.16 4.72 13.37
N ALA A 50 -10.66 5.95 13.41
CA ALA A 50 -12.06 6.23 13.71
C ALA A 50 -13.04 5.53 12.74
N HIS A 51 -12.57 5.20 11.53
CA HIS A 51 -13.38 4.64 10.45
C HIS A 51 -13.11 3.16 10.17
N LEU A 52 -12.31 2.51 11.03
CA LEU A 52 -12.15 1.05 11.02
C LEU A 52 -13.46 0.34 11.39
N SER A 53 -13.44 -0.99 11.29
CA SER A 53 -14.56 -1.79 11.77
C SER A 53 -14.77 -1.63 13.28
N LYS A 54 -15.99 -1.85 13.77
CA LYS A 54 -16.28 -1.85 15.22
C LYS A 54 -15.42 -2.84 16.00
N HIS A 55 -15.10 -3.99 15.41
CA HIS A 55 -14.21 -4.98 16.02
C HIS A 55 -12.77 -4.48 16.21
N GLN A 56 -12.38 -3.46 15.45
CA GLN A 56 -11.07 -2.80 15.52
C GLN A 56 -11.14 -1.43 16.21
N GLY A 57 -12.27 -1.09 16.83
CA GLY A 57 -12.46 0.16 17.59
C GLY A 57 -12.92 1.37 16.77
N GLY A 58 -13.38 1.18 15.52
CA GLY A 58 -13.92 2.25 14.68
C GLY A 58 -15.46 2.29 14.60
N ASP A 59 -15.98 3.12 13.70
CA ASP A 59 -17.41 3.40 13.50
C ASP A 59 -18.07 2.62 12.33
N ASP A 60 -17.35 1.68 11.69
CA ASP A 60 -17.74 0.97 10.46
C ASP A 60 -17.96 1.87 9.22
N SER A 61 -17.61 3.16 9.25
CA SER A 61 -17.98 4.07 8.16
C SER A 61 -17.00 4.06 6.98
N PHE A 62 -15.80 3.48 7.12
CA PHE A 62 -14.74 3.41 6.10
C PHE A 62 -14.41 4.75 5.38
N ARG A 63 -14.91 5.88 5.88
CA ARG A 63 -14.75 7.21 5.30
C ARG A 63 -13.29 7.64 5.31
N GLY A 64 -12.89 8.43 4.32
CA GLY A 64 -11.51 8.91 4.20
C GLY A 64 -10.48 7.79 3.98
N THR A 65 -10.92 6.58 3.62
CA THR A 65 -10.00 5.50 3.26
C THR A 65 -9.42 5.75 1.87
N GLU A 66 -8.10 5.76 1.78
CA GLU A 66 -7.38 5.78 0.52
C GLU A 66 -6.95 4.36 0.13
N LEU A 67 -7.00 4.05 -1.17
CA LEU A 67 -6.76 2.71 -1.69
C LEU A 67 -5.96 2.78 -2.99
N ALA A 68 -4.82 2.10 -3.01
CA ALA A 68 -4.01 1.89 -4.19
C ALA A 68 -4.05 0.42 -4.61
N HIS A 69 -4.23 0.17 -5.90
CA HIS A 69 -4.20 -1.16 -6.51
C HIS A 69 -3.11 -1.22 -7.58
N ILE A 70 -2.20 -2.18 -7.46
CA ILE A 70 -1.15 -2.44 -8.46
C ILE A 70 -1.31 -3.87 -8.96
N TYR A 71 -1.48 -4.01 -10.27
CA TYR A 71 -1.56 -5.31 -10.93
C TYR A 71 -0.17 -5.77 -11.36
N LEU A 72 0.24 -6.94 -10.89
CA LEU A 72 1.57 -7.49 -11.11
C LEU A 72 1.57 -8.44 -12.32
N PRO A 73 2.76 -8.76 -12.87
CA PRO A 73 2.85 -9.74 -13.95
C PRO A 73 2.22 -11.07 -13.55
N GLY A 74 1.42 -11.64 -14.45
CA GLY A 74 0.62 -12.84 -14.19
C GLY A 74 -0.87 -12.62 -14.45
N THR A 75 -1.34 -11.37 -14.38
CA THR A 75 -2.70 -10.98 -14.74
C THR A 75 -2.84 -10.65 -16.22
N LYS A 76 -3.92 -11.13 -16.87
CA LYS A 76 -4.33 -10.68 -18.22
C LYS A 76 -4.94 -9.27 -18.22
N ALA A 77 -5.14 -8.69 -17.05
CA ALA A 77 -5.87 -7.45 -16.86
C ALA A 77 -4.91 -6.25 -16.91
N ARG A 78 -5.18 -5.36 -17.88
CA ARG A 78 -4.61 -4.03 -18.09
C ARG A 78 -3.12 -3.95 -18.41
N MET A 79 -2.84 -3.70 -19.70
CA MET A 79 -1.65 -2.96 -20.09
C MET A 79 -1.74 -1.55 -19.50
N THR A 80 -1.06 -1.31 -18.38
CA THR A 80 -0.77 0.05 -17.93
C THR A 80 0.41 0.58 -18.75
N TYR A 81 0.47 1.91 -18.96
CA TYR A 81 1.58 2.56 -19.67
C TYR A 81 2.91 2.49 -18.90
N ARG A 82 2.88 2.12 -17.61
CA ARG A 82 4.05 1.96 -16.73
C ARG A 82 4.28 0.48 -16.42
N THR A 83 5.53 0.11 -16.13
CA THR A 83 5.84 -1.24 -15.64
C THR A 83 5.35 -1.38 -14.20
N ALA A 84 4.95 -2.59 -13.80
CA ALA A 84 4.54 -2.88 -12.42
C ALA A 84 5.63 -2.48 -11.40
N THR A 85 6.91 -2.67 -11.74
CA THR A 85 8.04 -2.18 -10.94
C THR A 85 8.00 -0.66 -10.73
N GLY A 86 7.70 0.11 -11.79
CA GLY A 86 7.58 1.57 -11.71
C GLY A 86 6.44 2.01 -10.80
N GLU A 87 5.27 1.38 -10.93
CA GLU A 87 4.12 1.65 -10.05
C GLU A 87 4.42 1.32 -8.58
N LEU A 88 5.15 0.23 -8.31
CA LEU A 88 5.59 -0.12 -6.96
C LEU A 88 6.57 0.91 -6.39
N ALA A 89 7.51 1.41 -7.20
CA ALA A 89 8.48 2.42 -6.77
C ALA A 89 7.81 3.78 -6.50
N ASP A 90 6.84 4.19 -7.33
CA ASP A 90 6.04 5.39 -7.11
C ASP A 90 5.24 5.27 -5.80
N LEU A 91 4.64 4.10 -5.54
CA LEU A 91 3.90 3.86 -4.31
C LEU A 91 4.81 3.93 -3.07
N ILE A 92 6.02 3.39 -3.13
CA ILE A 92 7.01 3.55 -2.05
C ILE A 92 7.28 5.02 -1.77
N THR A 93 7.53 5.81 -2.82
CA THR A 93 7.81 7.26 -2.68
C THR A 93 6.65 7.98 -2.00
N ASN A 94 5.41 7.68 -2.42
CA ASN A 94 4.21 8.27 -1.83
C ASN A 94 4.04 7.88 -0.35
N LEU A 95 4.24 6.60 -0.01
CA LEU A 95 4.11 6.12 1.37
C LEU A 95 5.22 6.66 2.28
N GLU A 96 6.46 6.74 1.80
CA GLU A 96 7.59 7.34 2.54
C GLU A 96 7.35 8.82 2.83
N SER A 97 6.67 9.55 1.93
CA SER A 97 6.32 10.96 2.18
C SER A 97 5.41 11.15 3.40
N LEU A 98 4.64 10.13 3.79
CA LEU A 98 3.80 10.16 4.99
C LEU A 98 4.63 10.02 6.28
N LEU A 99 5.77 9.34 6.22
CA LEU A 99 6.67 9.11 7.36
C LEU A 99 7.59 10.30 7.64
N LEU A 100 7.73 11.22 6.69
CA LEU A 100 8.57 12.41 6.90
C LEU A 100 7.89 13.36 7.90
N PRO A 101 8.61 13.85 8.92
CA PRO A 101 8.05 14.84 9.84
C PRO A 101 7.68 16.11 9.05
N PRO A 102 6.53 16.74 9.35
CA PRO A 102 6.18 18.03 8.77
C PRO A 102 7.20 19.08 9.26
N GLY A 103 8.23 19.36 8.45
CA GLY A 103 9.22 20.40 8.78
C GLY A 103 10.70 20.10 8.49
N GLY A 104 11.03 19.08 7.71
CA GLY A 104 12.41 18.86 7.26
C GLY A 104 12.84 19.77 6.09
N ALA A 105 12.82 21.09 6.28
CA ALA A 105 13.63 21.98 5.44
C ALA A 105 15.06 21.95 5.98
N ALA A 106 15.99 21.39 5.19
CA ALA A 106 17.43 21.57 5.38
C ALA A 106 17.89 22.89 4.75
#